data_AF-A0A7S0AGK5-F1
#
_entry.id   AF-A0A7S0AGK5-F1
#
_cell.length_a   1.000
_cell.length_b   1.000
_cell.length_c   1.000
_cell.angle_alpha   90.00
_cell.angle_beta   90.00
_cell.angle_gamma   90.00
#
_symmetry.space_group_name_H-M   'P 1'
#
loop_
_entity.id
_entity.type
_entity.pdbx_description
1 polymer ?
#
loop_
_entity_poly.entity_id
_entity_poly.type
_entity_poly.pdbx_seq_one_letter_code
_entity_poly.pdbx_strand_id
1 'polypeptide(L)'
;MRSFIVSASLVLAASLPFCESFVPSRSANGNFWPSLLSPRYVASRDIDDSADAAEFLDLSSSDLARIKSARSSRTVLPIIILEPLLPGQRLQFGSSDEKFHALIAHALNTNGSNEIGVLGINPYTRRPLNIGVTVTASASSIRRDDTDKAMLILDVVGHRQFECAAEPWMDDTSSFYLADIEYSEGRGNQYETTSAASADEKESIADAARVHALSAS
;
A
#
# COMPACT_ATOMS: atom_id res chain seq x y z
N MET A 1 7.47 -14.81 22.89
CA MET A 1 6.75 -14.18 21.76
C MET A 1 5.86 -15.25 21.13
N ARG A 2 4.54 -15.03 21.07
CA ARG A 2 3.59 -15.99 20.50
C ARG A 2 3.44 -15.69 19.00
N SER A 3 3.98 -16.56 18.15
CA SER A 3 3.75 -16.52 16.70
C SER A 3 2.32 -17.00 16.43
N PHE A 4 1.48 -16.13 15.88
CA PHE A 4 0.19 -16.51 15.33
C PHE A 4 0.37 -16.82 13.84
N ILE A 5 0.22 -18.08 13.47
CA ILE A 5 0.14 -18.52 12.08
C ILE A 5 -1.35 -18.51 11.72
N VAL A 6 -1.78 -17.51 10.95
CA VAL A 6 -3.11 -17.52 10.33
C VAL A 6 -2.94 -18.11 8.94
N SER A 7 -3.27 -19.40 8.80
CA SER A 7 -3.34 -20.07 7.50
C SER A 7 -4.69 -19.76 6.87
N ALA A 8 -4.74 -18.75 5.99
CA ALA A 8 -5.93 -18.44 5.21
C ALA A 8 -5.90 -19.23 3.89
N SER A 9 -6.58 -20.38 3.85
CA SER A 9 -6.93 -21.04 2.60
C SER A 9 -8.13 -20.30 1.98
N LEU A 10 -7.90 -19.48 0.96
CA LEU A 10 -8.97 -18.83 0.20
C LEU A 10 -9.20 -19.61 -1.11
N VAL A 11 -10.35 -20.29 -1.21
CA VAL A 11 -10.85 -20.93 -2.43
C VAL A 11 -11.87 -20.01 -3.11
N LEU A 12 -11.56 -19.68 -4.36
CA LEU A 12 -12.37 -19.28 -5.53
C LEU A 12 -13.55 -18.28 -5.41
N ALA A 13 -13.36 -17.21 -6.19
CA ALA A 13 -14.19 -16.74 -7.32
C ALA A 13 -15.69 -16.46 -7.11
N ALA A 14 -16.03 -15.17 -7.27
CA ALA A 14 -17.31 -14.76 -7.84
C ALA A 14 -17.08 -13.63 -8.84
N SER A 15 -17.45 -13.90 -10.10
CA SER A 15 -17.65 -12.94 -11.18
C SER A 15 -18.59 -11.83 -10.73
N LEU A 16 -18.14 -10.57 -10.74
CA LEU A 16 -19.02 -9.42 -10.49
C LEU A 16 -19.43 -8.78 -11.82
N PRO A 17 -20.73 -8.55 -12.06
CA PRO A 17 -21.19 -7.78 -13.19
C PRO A 17 -20.99 -6.27 -12.97
N PHE A 18 -20.47 -5.65 -14.02
CA PHE A 18 -20.81 -4.34 -14.59
C PHE A 18 -21.64 -3.35 -13.73
N CYS A 19 -21.09 -2.15 -13.56
CA CYS A 19 -21.70 -1.00 -12.90
C CYS A 19 -23.02 -0.54 -13.54
N GLU A 20 -24.09 -0.45 -12.74
CA GLU A 20 -25.17 0.50 -12.97
C GLU A 20 -25.02 1.70 -12.03
N SER A 21 -25.02 2.88 -12.63
CA SER A 21 -25.02 4.19 -11.98
C SER A 21 -26.26 4.38 -11.11
N PHE A 22 -26.07 4.48 -9.79
CA PHE A 22 -27.15 4.79 -8.85
C PHE A 22 -27.10 6.27 -8.43
N VAL A 23 -28.16 7.00 -8.76
CA VAL A 23 -28.41 8.39 -8.33
C VAL A 23 -29.08 8.34 -6.95
N PRO A 24 -28.55 9.01 -5.90
CA PRO A 24 -29.18 8.96 -4.59
C PRO A 24 -30.43 9.84 -4.53
N SER A 25 -31.58 9.20 -4.31
CA SER A 25 -32.83 9.86 -3.90
C SER A 25 -32.79 10.19 -2.41
N ARG A 26 -32.87 11.47 -2.06
CA ARG A 26 -33.03 11.97 -0.69
C ARG A 26 -34.43 11.64 -0.18
N SER A 27 -34.53 10.75 0.80
CA SER A 27 -35.73 10.62 1.64
C SER A 27 -35.60 11.52 2.86
N ALA A 28 -36.49 12.51 2.95
CA ALA A 28 -36.71 13.34 4.12
C ALA A 28 -37.50 12.58 5.20
N ASN A 29 -37.15 12.82 6.46
CA ASN A 29 -37.92 12.71 7.73
C ASN A 29 -36.85 12.61 8.83
N GLY A 30 -36.62 13.54 9.77
CA GLY A 30 -37.49 14.52 10.40
C GLY A 30 -37.56 14.18 11.89
N ASN A 31 -36.67 14.80 12.72
CA ASN A 31 -37.03 15.51 13.97
C ASN A 31 -35.92 15.59 15.05
N PHE A 32 -35.73 16.84 15.50
CA PHE A 32 -35.56 17.31 16.88
C PHE A 32 -34.21 17.17 17.62
N TRP A 33 -33.38 18.22 17.58
CA TRP A 33 -32.72 18.83 18.76
C TRP A 33 -32.61 20.36 18.56
N PRO A 34 -32.62 21.17 19.65
CA PRO A 34 -32.77 22.61 19.59
C PRO A 34 -31.45 23.37 19.36
N SER A 35 -31.61 24.50 18.69
CA SER A 35 -30.68 25.60 18.43
C SER A 35 -29.87 26.06 19.64
N LEU A 36 -28.58 26.38 19.43
CA LEU A 36 -27.93 27.63 19.84
C LEU A 36 -26.50 27.65 19.27
N LEU A 37 -26.35 28.22 18.07
CA LEU A 37 -25.18 28.92 17.48
C LEU A 37 -25.40 28.94 15.97
N SER A 38 -26.34 29.78 15.53
CA SER A 38 -26.55 30.06 14.11
C SER A 38 -25.35 30.87 13.60
N PRO A 39 -24.56 30.41 12.62
CA PRO A 39 -23.81 31.34 11.81
C PRO A 39 -24.86 32.22 11.11
N ARG A 40 -24.80 33.53 11.36
CA ARG A 40 -25.60 34.51 10.61
C ARG A 40 -25.21 34.37 9.14
N TYR A 41 -26.01 33.63 8.39
CA TYR A 41 -25.97 33.64 6.94
C TYR A 41 -26.56 34.99 6.52
N VAL A 42 -25.68 35.95 6.22
CA VAL A 42 -26.08 37.18 5.55
C VAL A 42 -26.39 36.80 4.11
N ALA A 43 -27.66 36.44 3.86
CA ALA A 43 -28.20 36.39 2.51
C ALA A 43 -28.32 37.85 2.02
N SER A 44 -27.26 38.35 1.40
CA SER A 44 -27.27 39.63 0.70
C SER A 44 -26.30 39.57 -0.47
N ARG A 45 -26.75 38.97 -1.56
CA ARG A 45 -26.72 39.55 -2.91
C ARG A 45 -27.29 38.54 -3.89
N ASP A 46 -28.22 39.02 -4.70
CA ASP A 46 -28.49 38.48 -6.02
C ASP A 46 -27.16 38.48 -6.78
N ILE A 47 -26.49 37.33 -6.76
CA ILE A 47 -25.36 37.06 -7.64
C ILE A 47 -26.04 36.60 -8.92
N ASP A 48 -26.13 37.52 -9.87
CA ASP A 48 -26.43 37.17 -11.25
C ASP A 48 -25.48 36.02 -11.62
N ASP A 49 -26.06 34.85 -11.84
CA ASP A 49 -25.41 33.61 -12.26
C ASP A 49 -24.98 33.78 -13.73
N SER A 50 -24.05 34.73 -13.94
CA SER A 50 -23.44 34.97 -15.23
C SER A 50 -22.45 33.83 -15.46
N ALA A 51 -22.91 32.84 -16.22
CA ALA A 51 -22.12 31.69 -16.64
C ALA A 51 -20.83 32.07 -17.41
N ASP A 52 -20.67 33.36 -17.75
CA ASP A 52 -19.54 33.96 -18.46
C ASP A 52 -18.47 34.61 -17.57
N ALA A 53 -18.62 34.59 -16.23
CA ALA A 53 -17.66 35.24 -15.31
C ALA A 53 -16.51 34.33 -14.81
N ALA A 54 -16.32 33.16 -15.41
CA ALA A 54 -15.12 32.36 -15.17
C ALA A 54 -13.96 32.91 -16.00
N GLU A 55 -13.37 34.02 -15.57
CA GLU A 55 -12.10 34.49 -16.12
C GLU A 55 -11.07 33.37 -15.97
N PHE A 56 -10.44 32.98 -17.09
CA PHE A 56 -9.40 31.98 -17.08
C PHE A 56 -8.29 32.43 -16.13
N LEU A 57 -8.01 31.61 -15.11
CA LEU A 57 -6.86 31.80 -14.25
C LEU A 57 -5.60 31.65 -15.09
N ASP A 58 -5.01 32.78 -15.50
CA ASP A 58 -3.71 32.81 -16.16
C ASP A 58 -2.64 32.33 -15.17
N LEU A 59 -2.32 31.03 -15.25
CA LEU A 59 -1.30 30.42 -14.42
C LEU A 59 0.08 30.95 -14.84
N SER A 60 0.83 31.45 -13.86
CA SER A 60 2.20 31.91 -14.11
C SER A 60 3.11 30.74 -14.51
N SER A 61 4.24 31.04 -15.17
CA SER A 61 5.25 30.02 -15.47
C SER A 61 5.81 29.33 -14.21
N SER A 62 5.79 30.03 -13.07
CA SER A 62 6.14 29.47 -11.76
C SER A 62 5.11 28.45 -11.30
N ASP A 63 3.82 28.74 -11.43
CA ASP A 63 2.75 27.80 -11.06
C ASP A 63 2.76 26.56 -11.93
N LEU A 64 3.00 26.71 -13.24
CA LEU A 64 3.17 25.59 -14.16
C LEU A 64 4.37 24.71 -13.77
N ALA A 65 5.49 25.31 -13.32
CA ALA A 65 6.64 24.57 -12.84
C ALA A 65 6.32 23.81 -11.53
N ARG A 66 5.58 24.44 -10.60
CA ARG A 66 5.13 23.80 -9.35
C ARG A 66 4.19 22.64 -9.63
N ILE A 67 3.23 22.79 -10.55
CA ILE A 67 2.30 21.73 -10.96
C ILE A 67 3.07 20.58 -11.64
N LYS A 68 4.03 20.88 -12.51
CA LYS A 68 4.88 19.85 -13.14
C LYS A 68 5.69 19.09 -12.09
N SER A 69 6.30 19.80 -11.15
CA SER A 69 7.04 19.18 -10.05
C SER A 69 6.16 18.28 -9.19
N ALA A 70 4.97 18.77 -8.81
CA ALA A 70 3.99 18.01 -8.03
C ALA A 70 3.44 16.79 -8.79
N ARG A 71 3.33 16.88 -10.11
CA ARG A 71 2.94 15.75 -10.96
C ARG A 71 4.06 14.72 -11.09
N SER A 72 5.32 15.15 -11.20
CA SER A 72 6.48 14.25 -11.31
C SER A 72 6.86 13.58 -10.00
N SER A 73 6.43 14.11 -8.85
CA SER A 73 6.71 13.53 -7.53
C SER A 73 5.74 12.41 -7.14
N ARG A 74 4.76 12.09 -7.98
CA ARG A 74 3.82 11.00 -7.70
C ARG A 74 4.54 9.67 -7.75
N THR A 75 4.45 8.93 -6.65
CA THR A 75 5.00 7.58 -6.58
C THR A 75 3.92 6.63 -7.06
N VAL A 76 4.20 5.90 -8.14
CA VAL A 76 3.31 4.83 -8.62
C VAL A 76 3.77 3.53 -8.00
N LEU A 77 2.87 2.83 -7.32
CA LEU A 77 3.17 1.57 -6.65
C LEU A 77 2.26 0.45 -7.17
N PRO A 78 2.79 -0.76 -7.44
CA PRO A 78 1.94 -1.91 -7.69
C PRO A 78 1.29 -2.36 -6.38
N ILE A 79 -0.01 -2.65 -6.43
CA ILE A 79 -0.80 -2.95 -5.23
C ILE A 79 -1.47 -4.32 -5.30
N ILE A 80 -1.65 -4.89 -4.12
CA ILE A 80 -2.46 -6.08 -3.89
C ILE A 80 -3.53 -5.79 -2.85
N ILE A 81 -4.75 -6.30 -3.08
CA ILE A 81 -5.89 -6.10 -2.19
C ILE A 81 -6.07 -7.37 -1.36
N LEU A 82 -5.83 -7.27 -0.05
CA LEU A 82 -5.84 -8.38 0.91
C LEU A 82 -6.53 -7.96 2.22
N GLU A 83 -6.23 -8.68 3.30
CA GLU A 83 -6.56 -8.24 4.65
C GLU A 83 -5.78 -6.96 5.01
N PRO A 84 -6.39 -6.02 5.76
CA PRO A 84 -5.69 -4.82 6.23
C PRO A 84 -4.43 -5.17 7.02
N LEU A 85 -3.31 -4.55 6.64
CA LEU A 85 -2.02 -4.73 7.28
C LEU A 85 -1.64 -3.44 8.03
N LEU A 86 -1.04 -3.57 9.22
CA LEU A 86 -0.44 -2.44 9.95
C LEU A 86 1.08 -2.38 9.74
N PRO A 87 1.71 -1.19 9.83
CA PRO A 87 3.17 -1.10 9.87
C PRO A 87 3.77 -1.97 11.00
N GLY A 88 4.84 -2.70 10.69
CA GLY A 88 5.51 -3.66 11.58
C GLY A 88 4.84 -5.03 11.69
N GLN A 89 3.61 -5.19 11.19
CA GLN A 89 2.92 -6.47 11.18
C GLN A 89 3.50 -7.39 10.09
N ARG A 90 3.66 -8.67 10.43
CA ARG A 90 4.04 -9.71 9.47
C ARG A 90 2.80 -10.33 8.84
N LEU A 91 2.87 -10.59 7.54
CA LEU A 91 1.82 -11.26 6.79
C LEU A 91 2.45 -12.28 5.85
N GLN A 92 1.92 -13.49 5.90
CA GLN A 92 2.24 -14.54 4.94
C GLN A 92 1.01 -14.78 4.08
N PHE A 93 1.19 -14.74 2.77
CA PHE A 93 0.14 -15.06 1.82
C PHE A 93 0.74 -15.67 0.56
N GLY A 94 -0.05 -16.44 -0.18
CA GLY A 94 0.40 -17.06 -1.40
C GLY A 94 -0.73 -17.36 -2.35
N SER A 95 -0.40 -17.50 -3.63
CA SER A 95 -1.35 -17.79 -4.70
C SER A 95 -0.64 -18.56 -5.81
N SER A 96 -1.42 -19.37 -6.54
CA SER A 96 -1.01 -20.03 -7.78
C SER A 96 -1.43 -19.24 -9.03
N ASP A 97 -2.04 -18.06 -8.85
CA ASP A 97 -2.47 -17.19 -9.95
C ASP A 97 -1.27 -16.59 -10.71
N GLU A 98 -1.26 -16.74 -12.03
CA GLU A 98 -0.25 -16.17 -12.92
C GLU A 98 -0.17 -14.64 -12.79
N LYS A 99 -1.29 -13.98 -12.48
CA LYS A 99 -1.34 -12.53 -12.21
C LYS A 99 -0.54 -12.15 -10.97
N PHE A 100 -0.61 -12.99 -9.94
CA PHE A 100 0.21 -12.83 -8.75
C PHE A 100 1.69 -13.00 -9.08
N HIS A 101 2.03 -13.97 -9.93
CA HIS A 101 3.41 -14.17 -10.37
C HIS A 101 3.93 -12.97 -11.17
N ALA A 102 3.09 -12.40 -12.04
CA ALA A 102 3.40 -11.20 -12.81
C ALA A 102 3.62 -9.98 -11.89
N LEU A 103 2.81 -9.81 -10.84
CA LEU A 103 3.00 -8.76 -9.83
C LEU A 103 4.36 -8.89 -9.12
N ILE A 104 4.70 -10.09 -8.64
CA ILE A 104 5.97 -10.32 -7.95
C ILE A 104 7.16 -10.12 -8.90
N ALA A 105 7.07 -10.62 -10.12
CA ALA A 105 8.08 -10.40 -11.14
C ALA A 105 8.25 -8.91 -11.46
N HIS A 106 7.15 -8.16 -11.57
CA HIS A 106 7.19 -6.71 -11.76
C HIS A 106 7.88 -6.01 -10.57
N ALA A 107 7.52 -6.36 -9.33
CA ALA A 107 8.13 -5.76 -8.14
C ALA A 107 9.64 -6.02 -8.06
N LEU A 108 10.11 -7.21 -8.44
CA LEU A 108 11.54 -7.56 -8.42
C LEU A 108 12.34 -6.93 -9.57
N ASN A 109 11.70 -6.66 -10.71
CA ASN A 109 12.38 -6.16 -11.92
C ASN A 109 12.33 -4.63 -12.04
N THR A 110 11.31 -3.99 -11.48
CA THR A 110 11.05 -2.56 -11.67
C THR A 110 11.69 -1.72 -10.55
N ASN A 111 12.79 -1.04 -10.89
CA ASN A 111 13.27 0.19 -10.25
C ASN A 111 13.65 0.15 -8.76
N GLY A 112 14.25 -0.95 -8.30
CA GLY A 112 15.20 -0.94 -7.16
C GLY A 112 14.61 -0.77 -5.76
N SER A 113 13.35 -0.40 -5.60
CA SER A 113 12.68 -0.34 -4.30
C SER A 113 12.10 -1.70 -3.88
N ASN A 114 11.76 -2.55 -4.85
CA ASN A 114 11.06 -3.82 -4.65
C ASN A 114 9.81 -3.71 -3.75
N GLU A 115 9.15 -2.56 -3.77
CA GLU A 115 7.99 -2.28 -2.91
C GLU A 115 6.68 -2.69 -3.59
N ILE A 116 5.76 -3.23 -2.79
CA ILE A 116 4.38 -3.54 -3.15
C ILE A 116 3.47 -2.87 -2.12
N GLY A 117 2.35 -2.31 -2.55
CA GLY A 117 1.33 -1.76 -1.67
C GLY A 117 0.32 -2.82 -1.28
N VAL A 118 0.02 -2.95 0.02
CA VAL A 118 -1.07 -3.80 0.51
C VAL A 118 -2.24 -2.90 0.92
N LEU A 119 -3.38 -3.07 0.24
CA LEU A 119 -4.63 -2.43 0.58
C LEU A 119 -5.58 -3.41 1.26
N GLY A 120 -6.18 -2.98 2.36
CA GLY A 120 -7.24 -3.74 3.02
C GLY A 120 -8.59 -3.56 2.34
N ILE A 121 -9.51 -4.51 2.54
CA ILE A 121 -10.94 -4.35 2.21
C ILE A 121 -11.72 -3.90 3.45
N ASN A 122 -12.57 -2.89 3.31
CA ASN A 122 -13.52 -2.55 4.35
C ASN A 122 -14.62 -3.63 4.44
N PRO A 123 -14.81 -4.30 5.58
CA PRO A 123 -15.75 -5.42 5.70
C PRO A 123 -17.22 -4.99 5.55
N TYR A 124 -17.54 -3.72 5.85
CA TYR A 124 -18.90 -3.19 5.79
C TYR A 124 -19.27 -2.71 4.40
N THR A 125 -18.36 -2.01 3.72
CA THR A 125 -18.64 -1.44 2.38
C THR A 125 -18.20 -2.34 1.23
N ARG A 126 -17.39 -3.38 1.51
CA ARG A 126 -16.75 -4.25 0.51
C ARG A 126 -15.88 -3.49 -0.50
N ARG A 127 -15.50 -2.24 -0.19
CA ARG A 127 -14.60 -1.43 -1.00
C ARG A 127 -13.17 -1.48 -0.46
N PRO A 128 -12.15 -1.38 -1.33
CA PRO A 128 -10.78 -1.17 -0.89
C PRO A 128 -10.68 0.07 0.01
N LEU A 129 -9.82 0.02 1.01
CA LEU A 129 -9.46 1.18 1.80
C LEU A 129 -8.61 2.13 0.95
N ASN A 130 -8.72 3.44 1.21
CA ASN A 130 -7.83 4.43 0.59
C ASN A 130 -6.45 4.47 1.24
N ILE A 131 -6.25 3.73 2.33
CA ILE A 131 -5.03 3.70 3.13
C ILE A 131 -4.46 2.29 3.07
N GLY A 132 -3.17 2.20 2.79
CA GLY A 132 -2.42 0.96 2.70
C GLY A 132 -1.11 0.98 3.45
N VAL A 133 -0.41 -0.15 3.37
CA VAL A 133 0.93 -0.30 3.92
C VAL A 133 1.85 -0.88 2.85
N THR A 134 3.04 -0.31 2.69
CA THR A 134 4.06 -0.84 1.80
C THR A 134 4.74 -2.05 2.41
N VAL A 135 5.06 -3.02 1.56
CA VAL A 135 5.84 -4.21 1.90
C VAL A 135 6.97 -4.36 0.90
N THR A 136 8.12 -4.88 1.34
CA THR A 136 9.25 -5.12 0.45
C THR A 136 9.25 -6.58 0.01
N ALA A 137 9.16 -6.82 -1.30
CA ALA A 137 9.35 -8.14 -1.86
C ALA A 137 10.84 -8.40 -2.09
N SER A 138 11.34 -9.54 -1.64
CA SER A 138 12.72 -9.96 -1.89
C SER A 138 12.77 -11.41 -2.33
N ALA A 139 13.81 -11.79 -3.08
CA ALA A 139 13.99 -13.19 -3.47
C ALA A 139 14.07 -14.14 -2.27
N SER A 140 14.54 -13.67 -1.10
CA SER A 140 14.58 -14.44 0.13
C SER A 140 13.23 -14.55 0.85
N SER A 141 12.30 -13.61 0.62
CA SER A 141 10.94 -13.64 1.16
C SER A 141 9.98 -14.55 0.39
N ILE A 142 10.40 -15.02 -0.79
CA ILE A 142 9.57 -15.83 -1.70
C ILE A 142 9.92 -17.31 -1.52
N ARG A 143 8.91 -18.13 -1.29
CA ARG A 143 9.01 -19.59 -1.24
C ARG A 143 8.06 -20.20 -2.27
N ARG A 144 8.49 -21.28 -2.90
CA ARG A 144 7.60 -22.15 -3.68
C ARG A 144 7.12 -23.26 -2.76
N ASP A 145 5.84 -23.57 -2.83
CA ASP A 145 5.34 -24.76 -2.16
C ASP A 145 5.72 -26.00 -2.96
N ASP A 146 6.24 -27.02 -2.28
CA ASP A 146 6.70 -28.26 -2.94
C ASP A 146 5.52 -29.17 -3.32
N THR A 147 4.39 -29.03 -2.59
CA THR A 147 3.16 -29.76 -2.81
C THR A 147 2.41 -29.26 -4.04
N ASP A 148 2.26 -27.95 -4.16
CA ASP A 148 1.70 -27.30 -5.34
C ASP A 148 2.79 -26.45 -6.01
N LYS A 149 3.49 -27.06 -6.99
CA LYS A 149 4.64 -26.47 -7.68
C LYS A 149 4.36 -25.12 -8.34
N ALA A 150 3.09 -24.76 -8.51
CA ALA A 150 2.67 -23.49 -9.05
C ALA A 150 2.42 -22.40 -7.97
N MET A 151 2.38 -22.73 -6.69
CA MET A 151 2.07 -21.77 -5.64
C MET A 151 3.32 -20.98 -5.20
N LEU A 152 3.25 -19.66 -5.31
CA LEU A 152 4.21 -18.74 -4.70
C LEU A 152 3.68 -18.24 -3.36
N ILE A 153 4.49 -18.37 -2.32
CA ILE A 153 4.23 -17.87 -0.96
C ILE A 153 5.20 -16.73 -0.70
N LEU A 154 4.66 -15.60 -0.24
CA LEU A 154 5.40 -14.40 0.13
C LEU A 154 5.23 -14.15 1.64
N ASP A 155 6.35 -14.00 2.36
CA ASP A 155 6.38 -13.60 3.77
C ASP A 155 6.93 -12.18 3.89
N VAL A 156 6.08 -11.24 4.27
CA VAL A 156 6.40 -9.81 4.29
C VAL A 156 6.15 -9.15 5.63
N VAL A 157 6.82 -8.01 5.83
CA VAL A 157 6.60 -7.11 6.96
C VAL A 157 6.13 -5.76 6.43
N GLY A 158 5.06 -5.22 7.00
CA GLY A 158 4.60 -3.88 6.69
C GLY A 158 5.62 -2.83 7.11
N HIS A 159 5.94 -1.88 6.22
CA HIS A 159 6.93 -0.83 6.46
C HIS A 159 6.30 0.54 6.70
N ARG A 160 5.76 1.17 5.65
CA ARG A 160 5.25 2.54 5.71
C ARG A 160 3.79 2.59 5.33
N GLN A 161 3.05 3.47 5.99
CA GLN A 161 1.68 3.75 5.60
C GLN A 161 1.67 4.68 4.39
N PHE A 162 0.71 4.46 3.49
CA PHE A 162 0.45 5.34 2.36
C PHE A 162 -1.05 5.58 2.19
N GLU A 163 -1.39 6.67 1.51
CA GLU A 163 -2.73 6.98 1.06
C GLU A 163 -2.77 6.98 -0.47
N CYS A 164 -3.80 6.39 -1.05
CA CYS A 164 -4.04 6.41 -2.50
C CYS A 164 -4.60 7.78 -2.88
N ALA A 165 -3.89 8.50 -3.75
CA ALA A 165 -4.33 9.79 -4.27
C ALA A 165 -5.52 9.67 -5.24
N ALA A 166 -5.68 8.49 -5.86
CA ALA A 166 -6.74 8.17 -6.80
C ALA A 166 -7.18 6.71 -6.67
N GLU A 167 -8.27 6.35 -7.36
CA GLU A 167 -8.71 4.96 -7.46
C GLU A 167 -7.66 4.13 -8.22
N PRO A 168 -7.28 2.94 -7.72
CA PRO A 168 -6.37 2.05 -8.42
C PRO A 168 -6.84 1.70 -9.83
N TRP A 169 -5.91 1.60 -10.77
CA TRP A 169 -6.18 1.16 -12.15
C TRP A 169 -5.41 -0.12 -12.45
N MET A 170 -5.88 -0.89 -13.43
CA MET A 170 -5.15 -2.07 -13.89
C MET A 170 -3.94 -1.65 -14.72
N ASP A 171 -2.84 -2.40 -14.62
CA ASP A 171 -1.70 -2.24 -15.52
C ASP A 171 -2.07 -2.54 -16.97
N ASP A 172 -1.19 -2.20 -17.92
CA ASP A 172 -1.44 -2.37 -19.35
C ASP A 172 -1.69 -3.85 -19.73
N THR A 173 -1.14 -4.80 -18.95
CA THR A 173 -1.33 -6.24 -19.17
C THR A 173 -2.58 -6.81 -18.48
N SER A 174 -3.29 -6.00 -17.70
CA SER A 174 -4.43 -6.42 -16.86
C SER A 174 -4.10 -7.59 -15.91
N SER A 175 -2.86 -7.64 -15.45
CA SER A 175 -2.34 -8.60 -14.49
C SER A 175 -2.53 -8.11 -13.06
N PHE A 176 -2.26 -6.84 -12.76
CA PHE A 176 -2.32 -6.33 -11.39
C PHE A 176 -2.72 -4.86 -11.35
N TYR A 177 -3.00 -4.35 -10.15
CA TYR A 177 -3.39 -2.96 -9.94
C TYR A 177 -2.17 -2.08 -9.68
N LEU A 178 -2.24 -0.85 -10.15
CA LEU A 178 -1.32 0.25 -9.88
C LEU A 178 -2.09 1.36 -9.16
N ALA A 179 -1.40 2.10 -8.30
CA ALA A 179 -1.95 3.30 -7.68
C ALA A 179 -0.92 4.42 -7.59
N ASP A 180 -1.40 5.66 -7.76
CA ASP A 180 -0.71 6.87 -7.34
C ASP A 180 -0.82 6.95 -5.82
N ILE A 181 0.31 6.94 -5.12
CA ILE A 181 0.35 6.96 -3.66
C ILE A 181 1.10 8.16 -3.11
N GLU A 182 0.70 8.56 -1.90
CA GLU A 182 1.40 9.52 -1.06
C GLU A 182 1.74 8.84 0.26
N TYR A 183 3.02 8.84 0.64
CA TYR A 183 3.43 8.28 1.93
C TYR A 183 2.90 9.15 3.06
N SER A 184 2.28 8.53 4.05
CA SER A 184 1.79 9.25 5.22
C SER A 184 2.98 9.69 6.07
N GLU A 185 3.12 11.00 6.32
CA GLU A 185 4.08 11.53 7.28
C GLU A 185 3.60 11.21 8.70
N GLY A 186 3.82 9.97 9.13
CA GLY A 186 3.55 9.57 10.50
C GLY A 186 4.41 10.39 11.45
N ARG A 187 3.82 10.92 12.53
CA ARG A 187 4.54 11.50 13.69
C ARG A 187 5.47 10.51 14.43
N GLY A 188 5.72 9.32 13.87
CA GLY A 188 6.35 8.19 14.53
C GLY A 188 7.29 7.36 13.64
N ASN A 189 7.89 7.93 12.58
CA ASN A 189 8.86 7.24 11.71
C ASN A 189 10.20 6.84 12.41
N GLN A 190 10.23 6.74 13.73
CA GLN A 190 11.38 6.28 14.51
C GLN A 190 11.45 4.75 14.68
N TYR A 191 10.75 3.98 13.87
CA TYR A 191 11.12 2.57 13.67
C TYR A 191 12.14 2.48 12.54
N GLU A 192 13.24 3.22 12.69
CA GLU A 192 14.48 2.84 12.04
C GLU A 192 14.74 1.40 12.45
N THR A 193 14.69 0.53 11.44
CA THR A 193 15.18 -0.83 11.54
C THR A 193 16.65 -0.70 11.89
N THR A 194 16.94 -0.71 13.19
CA THR A 194 18.28 -1.03 13.67
C THR A 194 18.48 -2.45 13.20
N SER A 195 19.07 -2.57 12.01
CA SER A 195 19.75 -3.75 11.56
C SER A 195 20.65 -4.19 12.71
N ALA A 196 20.24 -5.26 13.40
CA ALA A 196 21.08 -5.99 14.34
C ALA A 196 22.16 -6.74 13.54
N ALA A 197 22.95 -5.99 12.79
CA ALA A 197 24.09 -6.43 12.02
C ALA A 197 25.29 -5.62 12.51
N SER A 198 25.81 -6.00 13.69
CA SER A 198 27.25 -5.97 14.03
C SER A 198 27.44 -6.12 15.55
N ALA A 199 27.40 -7.35 16.07
CA ALA A 199 28.07 -7.73 17.31
C ALA A 199 27.98 -9.26 17.49
N ASP A 200 28.69 -10.02 16.66
CA ASP A 200 29.16 -11.39 16.99
C ASP A 200 29.89 -12.04 15.80
N GLU A 201 30.98 -11.45 15.32
CA GLU A 201 31.95 -12.17 14.46
C GLU A 201 33.39 -11.68 14.73
N LYS A 202 33.79 -11.63 16.00
CA LYS A 202 35.20 -11.40 16.38
C LYS A 202 35.65 -12.27 17.56
N GLU A 203 35.27 -13.54 17.60
CA GLU A 203 35.93 -14.49 18.52
C GLU A 203 35.79 -15.96 18.12
N SER A 204 36.41 -16.39 17.02
CA SER A 204 36.57 -17.84 16.76
C SER A 204 37.82 -18.25 15.95
N ILE A 205 38.74 -17.33 15.64
CA ILE A 205 39.97 -17.65 14.88
C ILE A 205 41.18 -17.91 15.80
N ALA A 206 41.01 -17.97 17.13
CA ALA A 206 42.13 -18.19 18.05
C ALA A 206 42.37 -19.66 18.45
N ASP A 207 41.45 -20.60 18.22
CA ASP A 207 41.55 -21.96 18.79
C ASP A 207 41.81 -23.09 17.78
N ALA A 208 41.87 -22.80 16.47
CA ALA A 208 42.23 -23.79 15.45
C ALA A 208 43.75 -24.00 15.29
N ALA A 209 44.58 -23.14 15.88
CA ALA A 209 46.05 -23.22 15.74
C ALA A 209 46.74 -24.06 16.83
N ARG A 210 46.00 -24.59 17.82
CA ARG A 210 46.62 -25.26 18.98
C ARG A 210 46.63 -26.80 18.93
N VAL A 211 45.98 -27.41 17.94
CA VAL A 211 45.91 -28.89 17.82
C VAL A 211 46.97 -29.47 16.87
N HIS A 212 47.67 -28.65 16.08
CA HIS A 212 48.68 -29.14 15.12
C HIS A 212 50.13 -29.19 15.64
N ALA A 213 50.39 -28.83 16.90
CA ALA A 213 51.74 -28.78 17.48
C ALA A 213 52.07 -29.92 18.46
N LEU A 214 51.24 -30.96 18.56
CA LEU A 214 51.46 -32.09 19.49
C LEU A 214 51.60 -33.47 18.79
N SER A 215 51.73 -33.52 17.47
CA SER A 215 51.99 -34.76 16.73
C SER A 215 53.40 -34.86 16.11
N ALA A 216 54.32 -33.96 16.48
CA ALA A 216 55.71 -34.00 16.04
C ALA A 216 56.68 -33.91 17.22
N SER A 217 56.75 -34.97 18.02
CA SER A 217 57.94 -35.40 18.78
C SER A 217 57.84 -36.88 19.07
#